data_AF-A0AAN6VW51-F1
#
_entry.id   AF-A0AAN6VW51-F1
#
_cell.length_a   1.000
_cell.length_b   1.000
_cell.length_c   1.000
_cell.angle_alpha   90.00
_cell.angle_beta   90.00
_cell.angle_gamma   90.00
#
_symmetry.space_group_name_H-M   'P 1'
#
loop_
_entity.id
_entity.type
_entity.pdbx_description
1 polymer ?
#
loop_
_entity_poly.entity_id
_entity_poly.type
_entity_poly.pdbx_seq_one_letter_code
_entity_poly.pdbx_strand_id
1 'polypeptide(L)'
;MAYNEGIDSISIDRASVAAESKNLKLFFSFDYAGRGRWPRAAVISTTLNYKDRSAHFRYNGQPFASTFEVTGCFFVLDWSFVGAKAAMSLADGVADGLFSWAAWPWGPQNMDTYVDGSYLQYLYGKPYMMPV
;
A
#
# COMPACT_ATOMS: atom_id res chain seq x y z
N MET A 1 2.93 6.30 -6.76
CA MET A 1 3.26 6.54 -8.19
C MET A 1 1.99 6.87 -8.94
N ALA A 2 1.93 7.98 -9.67
CA ALA A 2 0.76 8.33 -10.48
C ALA A 2 0.81 7.64 -11.85
N TYR A 3 -0.35 7.42 -12.47
CA TYR A 3 -0.44 6.66 -13.72
C TYR A 3 0.00 7.49 -14.94
N ASN A 4 0.74 6.86 -15.85
CA ASN A 4 1.06 7.38 -17.18
C ASN A 4 1.84 8.71 -17.15
N GLU A 5 2.90 8.75 -16.34
CA GLU A 5 3.85 9.88 -16.35
C GLU A 5 4.86 9.77 -17.50
N GLY A 6 4.81 8.68 -18.27
CA GLY A 6 5.68 8.44 -19.43
C GLY A 6 7.07 7.91 -19.07
N ILE A 7 7.37 7.76 -17.77
CA ILE A 7 8.64 7.26 -17.24
C ILE A 7 8.48 6.15 -16.20
N ASP A 8 7.25 5.71 -15.95
CA ASP A 8 6.90 4.80 -14.84
C ASP A 8 7.77 3.54 -14.86
N SER A 9 7.91 2.86 -16.00
CA SER A 9 8.72 1.63 -16.11
C SER A 9 10.21 1.87 -15.86
N ILE A 10 10.78 2.96 -16.38
CA ILE A 10 12.19 3.31 -16.21
C ILE A 10 12.48 3.65 -14.74
N SER A 11 11.59 4.42 -14.11
CA SER A 11 11.73 4.82 -12.71
C SER A 11 11.62 3.63 -11.77
N ILE A 12 10.67 2.72 -12.01
CA ILE A 12 10.50 1.51 -11.19
C ILE A 12 11.72 0.59 -11.34
N ASP A 13 12.22 0.38 -12.56
CA ASP A 13 13.41 -0.44 -12.79
C ASP A 13 14.64 0.12 -12.07
N ARG A 14 14.90 1.43 -12.20
CA ARG A 14 16.03 2.09 -11.54
C ARG A 14 15.92 2.04 -10.03
N ALA A 15 14.73 2.30 -9.49
CA ALA A 15 14.49 2.22 -8.04
C ALA A 15 14.72 0.79 -7.54
N SER A 16 14.25 -0.22 -8.27
CA SER A 16 14.45 -1.63 -7.95
C SER A 16 15.94 -1.96 -7.90
N VAL A 17 16.70 -1.69 -8.97
CA VAL A 17 18.15 -1.99 -9.03
C VAL A 17 18.91 -1.28 -7.91
N ALA A 18 18.60 -0.01 -7.65
CA ALA A 18 19.22 0.74 -6.57
C ALA A 18 18.93 0.11 -5.21
N ALA A 19 17.68 -0.28 -4.94
CA ALA A 19 17.28 -0.94 -3.72
C ALA A 19 17.95 -2.32 -3.54
N GLU A 20 18.03 -3.12 -4.60
CA GLU A 20 18.73 -4.42 -4.59
C GLU A 20 20.19 -4.24 -4.19
N SER A 21 20.88 -3.24 -4.74
CA SER A 21 22.29 -2.94 -4.41
C SER A 21 22.53 -2.55 -2.94
N LYS A 22 21.47 -2.15 -2.23
CA LYS A 22 21.51 -1.72 -0.83
C LYS A 22 20.74 -2.65 0.11
N ASN A 23 20.24 -3.77 -0.39
CA ASN A 23 19.33 -4.67 0.33
C ASN A 23 18.12 -3.93 0.94
N LEU A 24 17.66 -2.86 0.29
CA LEU A 24 16.43 -2.15 0.64
C LEU A 24 15.24 -2.87 0.01
N LYS A 25 14.10 -2.81 0.69
CA LYS A 25 12.83 -3.38 0.22
C LYS A 25 11.88 -2.26 -0.18
N LEU A 26 11.14 -2.48 -1.27
CA LEU A 26 10.18 -1.58 -1.89
C LEU A 26 8.84 -2.28 -2.05
N PHE A 27 7.75 -1.55 -1.95
CA PHE A 27 6.43 -2.01 -2.36
C PHE A 27 5.74 -0.96 -3.22
N PHE A 28 4.68 -1.36 -3.92
CA PHE A 28 3.91 -0.44 -4.74
C PHE A 28 2.77 0.19 -3.97
N SER A 29 2.80 1.52 -3.90
CA SER A 29 1.67 2.37 -3.56
C SER A 29 1.23 3.12 -4.83
N PHE A 30 0.08 2.75 -5.36
CA PHE A 30 -0.46 3.35 -6.59
C PHE A 30 -1.28 4.60 -6.23
N ASP A 31 -0.81 5.76 -6.68
CA ASP A 31 -1.45 7.04 -6.38
C ASP A 31 -2.61 7.27 -7.36
N TYR A 32 -3.83 7.15 -6.85
CA TYR A 32 -5.07 7.37 -7.59
C TYR A 32 -5.53 8.82 -7.56
N ALA A 33 -4.97 9.64 -6.65
CA ALA A 33 -5.26 11.06 -6.52
C ALA A 33 -4.43 11.91 -7.51
N GLY A 34 -3.23 11.44 -7.89
CA GLY A 34 -2.32 12.18 -8.76
C GLY A 34 -2.87 12.45 -10.18
N ARG A 35 -3.15 11.40 -10.97
CA ARG A 35 -3.62 11.53 -12.37
C ARG A 35 -4.89 10.71 -12.67
N GLY A 36 -5.65 10.44 -11.62
CA GLY A 36 -6.80 9.54 -11.67
C GLY A 36 -6.40 8.08 -11.48
N ARG A 37 -7.41 7.20 -11.52
CA ARG A 37 -7.23 5.78 -11.23
C ARG A 37 -6.28 5.11 -12.22
N TRP A 38 -5.39 4.27 -11.70
CA TRP A 38 -4.68 3.33 -12.57
C TRP A 38 -5.68 2.32 -13.16
N PRO A 39 -5.51 1.89 -14.42
CA PRO A 39 -6.25 0.75 -14.94
C PRO A 39 -5.90 -0.51 -14.15
N ARG A 40 -6.92 -1.32 -13.78
CA ARG A 40 -6.73 -2.58 -13.04
C ARG A 40 -5.67 -3.49 -13.68
N ALA A 41 -5.71 -3.63 -15.00
CA ALA A 41 -4.76 -4.44 -15.74
C ALA A 41 -3.31 -3.93 -15.60
N ALA A 42 -3.11 -2.60 -15.54
CA ALA A 42 -1.79 -2.00 -15.35
C ALA A 42 -1.25 -2.22 -13.93
N VAL A 43 -2.12 -2.16 -12.91
CA VAL A 43 -1.74 -2.48 -11.53
C VAL A 43 -1.31 -3.94 -11.40
N ILE A 44 -2.10 -4.86 -11.97
CA ILE A 44 -1.80 -6.29 -11.96
C ILE A 44 -0.49 -6.57 -12.70
N SER A 45 -0.34 -6.08 -13.95
CA SER A 45 0.87 -6.35 -14.74
C SER A 45 2.12 -5.77 -14.08
N THR A 46 2.05 -4.55 -13.55
CA THR A 46 3.15 -3.92 -12.82
C THR A 46 3.52 -4.73 -11.58
N THR A 47 2.55 -5.19 -10.81
CA THR A 47 2.84 -6.00 -9.61
C THR A 47 3.49 -7.34 -9.99
N LEU A 48 2.90 -8.06 -10.95
CA LEU A 48 3.41 -9.37 -11.38
C LEU A 48 4.81 -9.30 -11.99
N ASN A 49 5.15 -8.22 -12.70
CA ASN A 49 6.47 -8.05 -13.33
C ASN A 49 7.60 -7.87 -12.31
N TYR A 50 7.32 -7.38 -11.10
CA TYR A 50 8.34 -7.01 -10.11
C TYR A 50 8.26 -7.82 -8.81
N LYS A 51 7.18 -8.57 -8.55
CA LYS A 51 6.97 -9.31 -7.29
C LYS A 51 8.09 -10.29 -6.93
N ASP A 52 8.80 -10.80 -7.93
CA ASP A 52 9.87 -11.79 -7.76
C ASP A 52 11.27 -11.17 -7.71
N ARG A 53 11.38 -9.84 -7.81
CA ARG A 53 12.64 -9.14 -7.55
C ARG A 53 13.01 -9.17 -6.07
N SER A 54 14.31 -9.19 -5.80
CA SER A 54 14.83 -9.27 -4.44
C SER A 54 14.56 -7.99 -3.64
N ALA A 55 14.40 -6.85 -4.32
CA ALA A 55 13.97 -5.59 -3.73
C ALA A 55 12.48 -5.52 -3.43
N HIS A 56 11.63 -6.42 -3.94
CA HIS A 56 10.20 -6.36 -3.62
C HIS A 56 9.95 -6.83 -2.18
N PHE A 57 9.24 -6.03 -1.40
CA PHE A 57 8.92 -6.36 -0.01
C PHE A 57 8.01 -7.58 0.03
N ARG A 58 8.32 -8.47 0.97
CA ARG A 58 7.53 -9.68 1.23
C ARG A 58 7.17 -9.73 2.70
N TYR A 59 5.91 -10.04 2.97
CA TYR A 59 5.42 -10.33 4.30
C TYR A 59 5.05 -11.80 4.38
N ASN A 60 5.61 -12.52 5.35
CA ASN A 60 5.42 -13.98 5.49
C ASN A 60 5.68 -14.77 4.19
N GLY A 61 6.68 -14.35 3.41
CA GLY A 61 7.07 -14.99 2.14
C GLY A 61 6.22 -14.58 0.93
N GLN A 62 5.10 -13.88 1.13
CA GLN A 62 4.22 -13.40 0.07
C GLN A 62 4.60 -11.99 -0.38
N PRO A 63 4.55 -11.67 -1.69
CA PRO A 63 4.75 -10.31 -2.18
C PRO A 63 3.68 -9.37 -1.63
N PHE A 64 4.06 -8.15 -1.27
CA PHE A 64 3.19 -7.20 -0.61
C PHE A 64 2.64 -6.15 -1.59
N ALA A 65 1.34 -5.82 -1.47
CA ALA A 65 0.71 -4.75 -2.24
C ALA A 65 -0.24 -3.92 -1.37
N SER A 66 -0.29 -2.59 -1.61
CA SER A 66 -1.03 -1.67 -0.73
C SER A 66 -2.25 -0.95 -1.32
N THR A 67 -2.69 -1.30 -2.55
CA THR A 67 -3.76 -0.50 -3.20
C THR A 67 -4.83 -1.28 -3.96
N PHE A 68 -4.58 -2.51 -4.43
CA PHE A 68 -5.60 -3.32 -5.14
C PHE A 68 -5.52 -4.81 -4.78
N GLU A 69 -6.64 -5.49 -4.96
CA GLU A 69 -6.74 -6.94 -4.96
C GLU A 69 -6.02 -7.53 -6.19
N VAL A 70 -4.83 -8.09 -5.95
CA VAL A 70 -3.98 -8.77 -6.94
C VAL A 70 -3.71 -10.17 -6.40
N THR A 71 -4.48 -11.17 -6.83
CA THR A 71 -4.44 -12.55 -6.32
C THR A 71 -3.01 -13.07 -6.08
N GLY A 72 -2.74 -13.61 -4.89
CA GLY A 72 -1.43 -14.20 -4.53
C GLY A 72 -0.44 -13.23 -3.86
N CYS A 73 -0.88 -12.03 -3.49
CA CYS A 73 -0.14 -11.08 -2.66
C CYS A 73 -0.73 -11.00 -1.24
N PHE A 74 0.06 -10.51 -0.29
CA PHE A 74 -0.40 -10.07 1.03
C PHE A 74 -0.91 -8.62 0.93
N PHE A 75 -2.16 -8.38 1.30
CA PHE A 75 -2.85 -7.11 1.03
C PHE A 75 -3.03 -6.24 2.27
N VAL A 76 -2.42 -5.06 2.24
CA VAL A 76 -2.62 -4.05 3.29
C VAL A 76 -3.08 -2.75 2.65
N LEU A 77 -4.39 -2.54 2.62
CA LEU A 77 -5.01 -1.45 1.86
C LEU A 77 -5.16 -0.18 2.69
N ASP A 78 -5.09 0.98 2.02
CA ASP A 78 -5.55 2.24 2.59
C ASP A 78 -6.99 2.51 2.17
N TRP A 79 -7.86 2.40 3.16
CA TRP A 79 -9.25 2.81 3.12
C TRP A 79 -9.55 3.82 4.23
N SER A 80 -8.57 4.65 4.56
CA SER A 80 -8.68 5.67 5.62
C SER A 80 -9.86 6.61 5.41
N PHE A 81 -10.31 6.80 4.16
CA PHE A 81 -11.48 7.63 3.85
C PHE A 81 -12.80 7.12 4.44
N VAL A 82 -12.94 5.82 4.74
CA VAL A 82 -14.12 5.26 5.43
C VAL A 82 -13.86 4.96 6.91
N GLY A 83 -12.61 5.04 7.35
CA GLY A 83 -12.18 4.65 8.70
C GLY A 83 -12.06 3.13 8.91
N ALA A 84 -11.28 2.75 9.93
CA ALA A 84 -10.84 1.36 10.15
C ALA A 84 -11.97 0.33 10.25
N LYS A 85 -13.05 0.64 10.98
CA LYS A 85 -14.18 -0.30 11.16
C LYS A 85 -14.90 -0.59 9.85
N ALA A 86 -15.22 0.44 9.08
CA ALA A 86 -15.91 0.28 7.79
C ALA A 86 -14.97 -0.37 6.77
N ALA A 87 -13.70 0.02 6.76
CA ALA A 87 -12.65 -0.56 5.92
C ALA A 87 -12.55 -2.09 6.11
N MET A 88 -12.56 -2.57 7.36
CA MET A 88 -12.51 -4.00 7.65
C MET A 88 -13.74 -4.80 7.17
N SER A 89 -14.86 -4.14 6.91
CA SER A 89 -16.08 -4.75 6.36
C SER A 89 -16.19 -4.61 4.83
N LEU A 90 -15.33 -3.80 4.19
CA LEU A 90 -15.34 -3.64 2.74
C LEU A 90 -14.80 -4.89 2.05
N ALA A 91 -15.36 -5.18 0.87
CA ALA A 91 -15.01 -6.35 0.06
C ALA A 91 -14.99 -7.65 0.88
N ASP A 92 -16.03 -7.86 1.72
CA ASP A 92 -16.18 -9.03 2.60
C ASP A 92 -14.98 -9.32 3.52
N GLY A 93 -14.23 -8.27 3.91
CA GLY A 93 -13.10 -8.41 4.81
C GLY A 93 -11.87 -9.07 4.18
N VAL A 94 -11.76 -9.03 2.85
CA VAL A 94 -10.66 -9.60 2.05
C VAL A 94 -9.28 -9.03 2.40
N ALA A 95 -9.19 -7.85 2.99
CA ALA A 95 -7.92 -7.23 3.34
C ALA A 95 -7.18 -8.02 4.43
N ASP A 96 -5.91 -8.36 4.20
CA ASP A 96 -5.07 -9.07 5.18
C ASP A 96 -4.58 -8.15 6.30
N GLY A 97 -4.61 -6.85 6.06
CA GLY A 97 -4.36 -5.78 7.02
C GLY A 97 -4.81 -4.43 6.45
N LEU A 98 -4.60 -3.36 7.21
CA LEU A 98 -4.84 -2.00 6.74
C LEU A 98 -3.66 -1.09 7.05
N PHE A 99 -3.53 -0.01 6.31
CA PHE A 99 -2.64 1.10 6.64
C PHE A 99 -3.42 2.40 6.75
N SER A 100 -2.89 3.34 7.54
CA SER A 100 -3.49 4.67 7.74
C SER A 100 -2.72 5.73 6.97
N TRP A 101 -3.44 6.62 6.29
CA TRP A 101 -2.89 7.81 5.61
C TRP A 101 -2.68 8.99 6.57
N ALA A 102 -3.07 8.86 7.84
CA ALA A 102 -3.00 9.92 8.83
C ALA A 102 -1.59 10.09 9.44
N ALA A 103 -0.56 10.25 8.60
CA ALA A 103 0.81 10.49 9.06
C ALA A 103 1.08 11.95 9.44
N TRP A 104 0.23 12.88 8.99
CA TRP A 104 0.41 14.31 9.18
C TRP A 104 -0.86 14.99 9.67
N PRO A 105 -0.70 16.14 10.36
CA PRO A 105 -1.82 16.88 10.92
C PRO A 105 -2.76 17.42 9.84
N TRP A 106 -4.05 17.48 10.18
CA TRP A 106 -5.05 18.10 9.32
C TRP A 106 -5.09 19.60 9.56
N GLY A 107 -4.37 20.35 8.73
CA GLY A 107 -4.27 21.80 8.83
C GLY A 107 -3.63 22.23 10.16
N PRO A 108 -4.27 23.10 10.96
CA PRO A 108 -3.71 23.60 12.22
C PRO A 108 -3.87 22.64 13.42
N GLN A 109 -4.49 21.48 13.22
CA GLN A 109 -4.79 20.54 14.30
C GLN A 109 -3.54 19.76 14.68
N ASN A 110 -3.25 19.64 15.98
CA ASN A 110 -2.18 18.76 16.44
C ASN A 110 -2.53 17.30 16.14
N MET A 111 -1.50 16.50 15.87
CA MET A 111 -1.65 15.05 15.78
C MET A 111 -2.12 14.47 17.11
N ASP A 112 -2.93 13.41 17.02
CA ASP A 112 -3.35 12.61 18.16
C ASP A 112 -3.22 11.10 17.83
N THR A 113 -3.55 10.25 18.81
CA THR A 113 -3.44 8.79 18.69
C THR A 113 -4.79 8.11 18.42
N TYR A 114 -5.88 8.87 18.27
CA TYR A 114 -7.22 8.28 18.17
C TYR A 114 -7.39 7.48 16.87
N VAL A 115 -6.80 7.96 15.76
CA VAL A 115 -6.83 7.25 14.49
C VAL A 115 -6.12 5.91 14.62
N ASP A 116 -4.87 5.90 15.08
CA ASP A 116 -4.09 4.66 15.30
C ASP A 116 -4.78 3.70 16.27
N GLY A 117 -5.34 4.23 17.37
CA GLY A 117 -6.12 3.45 18.33
C GLY A 117 -7.31 2.75 17.68
N SER A 118 -8.00 3.41 16.74
CA SER A 118 -9.10 2.80 16.00
C SER A 118 -8.65 1.64 15.10
N TYR A 119 -7.52 1.77 14.40
CA TYR A 119 -6.97 0.69 13.58
C TYR A 119 -6.57 -0.51 14.44
N LEU A 120 -5.85 -0.28 15.55
CA LEU A 120 -5.47 -1.33 16.49
C LEU A 120 -6.69 -2.07 17.07
N GLN A 121 -7.79 -1.35 17.34
CA GLN A 121 -9.02 -1.95 17.85
C GLN A 121 -9.76 -2.78 16.79
N TYR A 122 -9.91 -2.27 15.57
CA TYR A 122 -10.79 -2.86 14.55
C TYR A 122 -10.11 -3.86 13.63
N LEU A 123 -8.78 -3.92 13.60
CA LEU A 123 -8.05 -4.93 12.82
C LEU A 123 -8.14 -6.34 13.44
N TYR A 124 -8.61 -6.48 14.69
CA TYR A 124 -8.79 -7.77 15.38
C TYR A 124 -7.56 -8.70 15.29
N GLY A 125 -6.35 -8.12 15.40
CA GLY A 125 -5.08 -8.85 15.31
C GLY A 125 -4.48 -8.98 13.91
N LYS A 126 -5.17 -8.50 12.86
CA LYS A 126 -4.55 -8.34 11.53
C LYS A 126 -3.45 -7.26 11.56
N PRO A 127 -2.41 -7.37 10.71
CA PRO A 127 -1.33 -6.38 10.66
C PRO A 127 -1.83 -4.96 10.39
N TYR A 128 -1.27 -4.02 11.16
CA TYR A 128 -1.43 -2.58 10.96
C TYR A 128 -0.11 -1.99 10.43
N MET A 129 -0.15 -1.36 9.26
CA MET A 129 0.96 -0.51 8.82
C MET A 129 0.71 0.91 9.32
N MET A 130 1.29 1.20 10.47
CA MET A 130 1.22 2.50 11.13
C MET A 130 2.01 3.55 10.33
N PRO A 131 1.44 4.72 10.05
CA PRO A 131 2.17 5.82 9.46
C PRO A 131 3.19 6.39 10.46
N VAL A 132 4.32 6.87 9.95
CA VAL A 132 5.41 7.48 10.74
C VAL A 132 5.84 8.80 10.14
#